data_AF-A0AAX6IL80-F1
#
_entry.id   AF-A0AAX6IL80-F1
#
_cell.length_a   1.000
_cell.length_b   1.000
_cell.length_c   1.000
_cell.angle_alpha   90.00
_cell.angle_beta   90.00
_cell.angle_gamma   90.00
#
_symmetry.space_group_name_H-M   'P 1'
#
loop_
_entity.id
_entity.type
_entity.pdbx_description
1 polymer ?
#
loop_
_entity_poly.entity_id
_entity_poly.type
_entity_poly.pdbx_seq_one_letter_code
_entity_poly.pdbx_strand_id
1 'polypeptide(L)'
;MDMVRNFHMAQGLGETSYAHNSRLQKEVIESVMDMTLSSAMKACAAETVSIADLGCSSGRNTLSVVENVIRAVCERRREATRQLPEFMVFLNDLPSNDFNALFSLVPEFVQKLRAEHDAGGIFVSVAGVPGSFYGRLFPSSSLHFITSFASLHWLSQVPAGLLNMGEPLNKGNVYTSPTSPPSVVTRYFE
;
A
#
# COMPACT_ATOMS: atom_id res chain seq x y z
N MET A 1 -2.56 3.20 22.68
CA MET A 1 -1.54 2.46 21.92
C MET A 1 -0.90 3.43 20.96
N ASP A 2 0.42 3.53 20.93
CA ASP A 2 1.11 4.29 19.88
C ASP A 2 1.09 3.46 18.59
N MET A 3 0.17 3.80 17.68
CA MET A 3 -0.01 3.08 16.42
C MET A 3 1.25 3.17 15.56
N VAL A 4 1.87 4.35 15.48
CA VAL A 4 3.03 4.58 14.59
C VAL A 4 4.23 3.71 14.98
N ARG A 5 4.41 3.43 16.27
CA ARG A 5 5.55 2.65 16.76
C ARG A 5 5.29 1.15 16.91
N ASN A 6 4.05 0.75 17.17
CA ASN A 6 3.74 -0.63 17.57
C ASN A 6 2.81 -1.37 16.62
N PHE A 7 2.14 -0.67 15.70
CA PHE A 7 1.25 -1.30 14.75
C PHE A 7 2.02 -1.71 13.50
N HIS A 8 2.02 -3.00 13.18
CA HIS A 8 2.57 -3.56 11.94
C HIS A 8 2.00 -4.95 11.70
N MET A 9 2.11 -5.43 10.47
CA MET A 9 1.79 -6.81 10.14
C MET A 9 2.87 -7.77 10.66
N ALA A 10 2.55 -9.06 10.78
CA ALA A 10 3.52 -10.08 11.22
C ALA A 10 4.77 -10.06 10.32
N GLN A 11 5.93 -9.79 10.94
CA GLN A 11 7.20 -9.54 10.25
C GLN A 11 7.86 -10.81 9.69
N GLY A 12 8.90 -10.62 8.89
CA GLY A 12 9.72 -11.68 8.33
C GLY A 12 9.09 -12.39 7.12
N LEU A 13 9.72 -13.50 6.74
CA LEU A 13 9.35 -14.35 5.60
C LEU A 13 9.08 -15.80 6.03
N GLY A 14 8.81 -16.05 7.31
CA GLY A 14 8.49 -17.38 7.82
C GLY A 14 7.02 -17.77 7.64
N GLU A 15 6.65 -18.99 8.04
CA GLU A 15 5.28 -19.53 7.87
C GLU A 15 4.19 -18.69 8.54
N THR A 16 4.49 -17.99 9.64
CA THR A 16 3.55 -17.12 10.36
C THR A 16 3.59 -15.66 9.92
N SER A 17 4.46 -15.32 8.95
CA SER A 17 4.60 -13.95 8.46
C SER A 17 3.38 -13.52 7.65
N TYR A 18 3.14 -12.21 7.59
CA TYR A 18 2.11 -11.66 6.72
C TYR A 18 2.40 -11.99 5.24
N ALA A 19 3.67 -11.99 4.84
CA ALA A 19 4.08 -12.31 3.47
C ALA A 19 3.58 -13.69 2.98
N HIS A 20 3.39 -14.65 3.89
CA HIS A 20 2.85 -15.99 3.59
C HIS A 20 1.36 -16.16 3.89
N ASN A 21 0.73 -15.20 4.57
CA ASN A 21 -0.65 -15.29 5.05
C ASN A 21 -1.56 -14.16 4.52
N SER A 22 -1.17 -13.48 3.44
CA SER A 22 -1.90 -12.34 2.85
C SER A 22 -2.72 -12.69 1.61
N ARG A 23 -3.21 -13.93 1.50
CA ARG A 23 -3.95 -14.42 0.32
C ARG A 23 -5.27 -13.69 0.11
N LEU A 24 -6.04 -13.46 1.18
CA LEU A 24 -7.32 -12.77 1.07
C LEU A 24 -7.15 -11.34 0.53
N GLN A 25 -6.15 -10.62 1.02
CA GLN A 25 -5.81 -9.28 0.54
C GLN A 25 -5.39 -9.31 -0.93
N LYS A 26 -4.67 -10.35 -1.36
CA LYS A 26 -4.31 -10.56 -2.75
C LYS A 26 -5.55 -10.76 -3.64
N GLU A 27 -6.48 -11.62 -3.23
CA GLU A 27 -7.73 -11.86 -3.97
C GLU A 27 -8.58 -10.59 -4.09
N VAL A 28 -8.66 -9.78 -3.02
CA VAL A 28 -9.33 -8.47 -3.06
C VAL A 28 -8.66 -7.52 -4.04
N ILE A 29 -7.33 -7.41 -4.02
CA ILE A 29 -6.57 -6.59 -4.96
C ILE A 29 -6.82 -7.02 -6.41
N GLU A 30 -6.77 -8.33 -6.68
CA GLU A 30 -7.00 -8.90 -8.01
C GLU A 30 -8.40 -8.58 -8.52
N SER A 31 -9.43 -8.62 -7.66
CA SER A 31 -10.81 -8.31 -8.03
C SER A 31 -11.05 -6.86 -8.49
N VAL A 32 -10.16 -5.94 -8.13
CA VAL A 32 -10.25 -4.51 -8.48
C VAL A 32 -9.11 -4.04 -9.38
N MET A 33 -8.30 -4.97 -9.90
CA MET A 33 -7.12 -4.63 -10.69
C MET A 33 -7.47 -3.86 -11.97
N ASP A 34 -8.51 -4.26 -12.71
CA ASP A 34 -8.91 -3.59 -13.94
C ASP A 34 -9.27 -2.12 -13.73
N MET A 35 -9.97 -1.81 -12.63
CA MET A 35 -10.30 -0.44 -12.24
C MET A 35 -9.04 0.36 -11.86
N THR A 36 -8.10 -0.31 -11.20
CA THR A 36 -6.80 0.26 -10.80
C THR A 36 -5.98 0.63 -12.04
N LEU A 37 -5.85 -0.28 -12.99
CA LEU A 37 -5.10 -0.07 -14.24
C LEU A 37 -5.74 1.03 -15.10
N SER A 38 -7.07 1.02 -15.23
CA SER A 38 -7.82 2.07 -15.93
C SER A 38 -7.54 3.46 -15.34
N SER A 39 -7.41 3.55 -14.02
CA SER A 39 -7.09 4.80 -13.31
C SER A 39 -5.65 5.23 -13.53
N ALA A 40 -4.71 4.28 -13.56
CA ALA A 40 -3.29 4.53 -13.79
C ALA A 40 -2.98 5.11 -15.17
N MET A 41 -3.87 4.91 -16.17
CA MET A 41 -3.70 5.45 -17.53
C MET A 41 -3.53 6.97 -17.56
N LYS A 42 -4.04 7.69 -16.56
CA LYS A 42 -3.87 9.16 -16.45
C LYS A 42 -2.40 9.55 -16.21
N ALA A 43 -1.60 8.67 -15.60
CA ALA A 43 -0.18 8.90 -15.35
C ALA A 43 0.68 8.72 -16.61
N CYS A 44 0.15 8.09 -17.67
CA CYS A 44 0.90 7.78 -18.89
C CYS A 44 1.41 9.01 -19.66
N ALA A 45 1.00 10.24 -19.33
CA ALA A 45 1.47 11.43 -20.02
C ALA A 45 2.88 11.89 -19.60
N ALA A 46 3.29 11.58 -18.35
CA ALA A 46 4.52 12.08 -17.74
C ALA A 46 5.77 11.30 -18.17
N GLU A 47 6.89 12.00 -18.37
CA GLU A 47 8.19 11.39 -18.74
C GLU A 47 8.77 10.54 -17.60
N THR A 48 8.55 10.96 -16.37
CA THR A 48 8.78 10.15 -15.16
C THR A 48 7.45 9.92 -14.48
N VAL A 49 7.11 8.65 -14.24
CA VAL A 49 5.88 8.25 -13.56
C VAL A 49 6.21 7.89 -12.12
N SER A 50 5.58 8.61 -11.20
CA SER A 50 5.78 8.44 -9.75
C SER A 50 4.56 7.75 -9.15
N ILE A 51 4.78 6.55 -8.61
CA ILE A 51 3.76 5.67 -8.07
C ILE A 51 3.99 5.55 -6.57
N ALA A 52 2.95 5.69 -5.75
CA ALA A 52 3.03 5.39 -4.32
C ALA A 52 2.02 4.32 -3.93
N ASP A 53 2.45 3.36 -3.11
CA ASP A 53 1.54 2.43 -2.42
C ASP A 53 1.51 2.75 -0.93
N LEU A 54 0.33 3.11 -0.42
CA LEU A 54 0.12 3.56 0.97
C LEU A 54 -0.40 2.40 1.83
N GLY A 55 0.46 1.92 2.74
CA GLY A 55 0.24 0.72 3.54
C GLY A 55 0.70 -0.55 2.81
N CYS A 56 1.95 -0.56 2.36
CA CYS A 56 2.51 -1.62 1.51
C CYS A 56 2.78 -2.94 2.24
N SER A 57 2.86 -2.93 3.57
CA SER A 57 3.29 -4.06 4.41
C SER A 57 4.65 -4.63 3.96
N SER A 58 4.91 -5.92 4.17
CA SER A 58 6.21 -6.58 3.92
C SER A 58 6.17 -7.69 2.86
N GLY A 59 5.02 -7.90 2.20
CA GLY A 59 4.77 -9.03 1.30
C GLY A 59 4.81 -8.69 -0.19
N ARG A 60 4.70 -9.72 -1.05
CA ARG A 60 4.71 -9.58 -2.52
C ARG A 60 3.50 -8.86 -3.11
N ASN A 61 2.42 -8.69 -2.35
CA ASN A 61 1.17 -8.08 -2.83
C ASN A 61 1.40 -6.66 -3.39
N THR A 62 2.13 -5.81 -2.67
CA THR A 62 2.45 -4.43 -3.11
C THR A 62 3.22 -4.43 -4.43
N LEU A 63 4.26 -5.26 -4.53
CA LEU A 63 5.09 -5.35 -5.74
C LEU A 63 4.27 -5.86 -6.94
N SER A 64 3.34 -6.79 -6.72
CA SER A 64 2.46 -7.29 -7.77
C SER A 64 1.52 -6.20 -8.32
N VAL A 65 0.99 -5.33 -7.47
CA VAL A 65 0.18 -4.18 -7.90
C VAL A 65 1.02 -3.24 -8.75
N VAL A 66 2.20 -2.85 -8.24
CA VAL A 66 3.09 -1.92 -8.93
C VAL A 66 3.56 -2.50 -10.26
N GLU A 67 3.86 -3.80 -10.32
CA GLU A 67 4.23 -4.51 -11.55
C GLU A 67 3.15 -4.36 -12.63
N ASN A 68 1.90 -4.64 -12.29
CA ASN A 68 0.77 -4.55 -13.23
C ASN A 68 0.55 -3.10 -13.71
N VAL A 69 0.69 -2.12 -12.80
CA VAL A 69 0.59 -0.70 -13.15
C VAL A 69 1.70 -0.30 -14.13
N ILE A 70 2.96 -0.67 -13.85
CA ILE A 70 4.10 -0.37 -14.73
C ILE A 70 3.88 -0.99 -16.11
N ARG A 71 3.48 -2.26 -16.18
CA ARG A 71 3.20 -2.95 -17.44
C ARG A 71 2.12 -2.24 -18.25
N ALA A 72 1.00 -1.90 -17.63
CA ALA A 72 -0.10 -1.24 -18.32
C ALA A 72 0.31 0.16 -18.84
N VAL A 73 1.11 0.91 -18.08
CA VAL A 73 1.67 2.20 -18.54
C VAL A 73 2.62 1.99 -19.73
N CYS A 74 3.50 0.99 -19.66
CA CYS A 74 4.43 0.65 -20.74
C CYS A 74 3.70 0.23 -22.02
N GLU A 75 2.69 -0.64 -21.92
CA GLU A 75 1.84 -1.07 -23.04
C GLU A 75 1.17 0.13 -23.70
N ARG A 76 0.52 0.98 -22.91
CA ARG A 76 -0.14 2.19 -23.40
C ARG A 76 0.82 3.15 -24.11
N ARG A 77 2.05 3.29 -23.61
CA ARG A 77 3.12 4.10 -24.21
C ARG A 77 3.59 3.54 -25.54
N ARG A 78 3.72 2.20 -25.64
CA ARG A 78 4.07 1.50 -26.88
C ARG A 78 2.99 1.65 -27.94
N GLU A 79 1.72 1.48 -27.58
CA GLU A 79 0.58 1.72 -28.49
C GLU A 79 0.57 3.14 -29.04
N ALA A 80 0.94 4.12 -28.22
CA ALA A 80 1.06 5.51 -28.64
C ALA A 80 2.37 5.83 -29.39
N THR A 81 3.23 4.83 -29.64
CA THR A 81 4.56 4.99 -30.25
C THR A 81 5.41 6.05 -29.52
N ARG A 82 5.28 6.11 -28.19
CA ARG A 82 6.04 7.02 -27.31
C ARG A 82 7.15 6.26 -26.61
N GLN A 83 8.20 6.99 -26.23
CA GLN A 83 9.24 6.47 -25.35
C GLN A 83 8.65 6.02 -24.00
N LEU A 84 9.17 4.91 -23.49
CA LEU A 84 8.84 4.41 -22.15
C LEU A 84 9.29 5.42 -21.08
N PRO A 85 8.47 5.68 -20.06
CA PRO A 85 8.84 6.58 -18.98
C PRO A 85 9.81 5.91 -18.01
N GLU A 86 10.49 6.72 -17.22
CA GLU A 86 11.16 6.26 -16.01
C GLU A 86 10.15 6.13 -14.87
N PHE A 87 10.37 5.19 -13.95
CA PHE A 87 9.46 4.95 -12.82
C PHE A 87 10.15 5.23 -11.49
N MET A 88 9.47 6.00 -10.65
CA MET A 88 9.78 6.13 -9.22
C MET A 88 8.66 5.50 -8.40
N VAL A 89 8.98 4.42 -7.70
CA VAL A 89 8.04 3.68 -6.87
C VAL A 89 8.33 3.98 -5.41
N PHE A 90 7.31 4.43 -4.68
CA PHE A 90 7.35 4.73 -3.27
C PHE A 90 6.50 3.74 -2.49
N LEU A 91 7.15 2.92 -1.66
CA LEU A 91 6.49 1.95 -0.81
C LEU A 91 6.35 2.57 0.58
N ASN A 92 5.14 2.99 0.94
CA ASN A 92 4.88 3.62 2.24
C ASN A 92 4.27 2.63 3.22
N ASP A 93 4.76 2.66 4.45
CA ASP A 93 4.11 2.06 5.61
C ASP A 93 4.58 2.78 6.89
N LEU A 94 4.07 2.37 8.05
CA LEU A 94 4.54 2.88 9.33
C LEU A 94 6.03 2.52 9.56
N PRO A 95 6.77 3.32 10.36
CA PRO A 95 8.18 3.04 10.65
C PRO A 95 8.47 1.66 11.25
N SER A 96 7.47 1.05 11.91
CA SER A 96 7.51 -0.29 12.50
C SER A 96 7.40 -1.44 11.48
N ASN A 97 7.08 -1.14 10.22
CA ASN A 97 6.98 -2.15 9.17
C ASN A 97 8.34 -2.81 8.89
N ASP A 98 8.29 -4.05 8.42
CA ASP A 98 9.48 -4.80 8.02
C ASP A 98 9.89 -4.45 6.58
N PHE A 99 10.47 -3.26 6.42
CA PHE A 99 11.05 -2.81 5.16
C PHE A 99 12.22 -3.67 4.71
N ASN A 100 12.94 -4.35 5.62
CA ASN A 100 14.05 -5.23 5.26
C ASN A 100 13.54 -6.44 4.48
N ALA A 101 12.48 -7.10 4.96
CA ALA A 101 11.83 -8.18 4.23
C ALA A 101 11.33 -7.70 2.85
N LEU A 102 10.68 -6.54 2.80
CA LEU A 102 10.20 -5.96 1.54
C LEU A 102 11.35 -5.66 0.55
N PHE A 103 12.40 -4.99 1.01
CA PHE A 103 13.55 -4.63 0.18
C PHE A 103 14.34 -5.84 -0.29
N SER A 104 14.32 -6.96 0.44
CA SER A 104 14.94 -8.20 -0.02
C SER A 104 14.30 -8.73 -1.33
N LEU A 105 13.04 -8.37 -1.61
CA LEU A 105 12.28 -8.79 -2.80
C LEU A 105 12.46 -7.83 -4.00
N VAL A 106 12.92 -6.60 -3.76
CA VAL A 106 13.02 -5.55 -4.79
C VAL A 106 13.98 -5.92 -5.94
N PRO A 107 15.17 -6.54 -5.72
CA PRO A 107 16.07 -6.91 -6.81
C PRO A 107 15.42 -7.86 -7.83
N GLU A 108 14.72 -8.89 -7.35
CA GLU A 108 14.00 -9.86 -8.21
C GLU A 108 12.91 -9.13 -9.03
N PHE A 109 12.13 -8.27 -8.36
CA PHE A 109 11.08 -7.47 -8.98
C PHE A 109 11.62 -6.56 -10.10
N VAL A 110 12.68 -5.79 -9.85
CA VAL A 110 13.28 -4.89 -10.85
C VAL A 110 13.91 -5.69 -12.00
N GLN A 111 14.57 -6.81 -11.70
CA GLN A 111 15.16 -7.66 -12.73
C GLN A 111 14.09 -8.23 -13.67
N LYS A 112 12.98 -8.72 -13.11
CA LYS A 112 11.83 -9.23 -13.87
C LYS A 112 11.28 -8.17 -14.82
N LEU A 113 11.02 -6.97 -14.30
CA LEU A 113 10.54 -5.83 -15.08
C LEU A 113 11.51 -5.45 -16.22
N ARG A 114 12.82 -5.47 -15.97
CA ARG A 114 13.82 -5.19 -17.02
C ARG A 114 13.87 -6.28 -18.09
N ALA A 115 13.76 -7.55 -17.71
CA ALA A 115 13.82 -8.68 -18.63
C ALA A 115 12.63 -8.71 -19.61
N GLU A 116 11.48 -8.14 -19.23
CA GLU A 116 10.29 -8.06 -20.08
C GLU A 116 10.37 -6.95 -21.16
N HIS A 117 11.38 -6.08 -21.08
CA HIS A 117 11.50 -4.90 -21.93
C HIS A 117 12.91 -4.77 -22.55
N ASP A 118 13.17 -5.57 -23.58
CA ASP A 118 14.44 -5.60 -24.33
C ASP A 118 14.79 -4.28 -25.07
N ALA A 119 16.10 -4.13 -25.31
CA ALA A 119 16.83 -3.08 -26.06
C ALA A 119 16.76 -1.62 -25.54
N GLY A 120 15.78 -1.27 -24.70
CA GLY A 120 15.65 0.08 -24.13
C GLY A 120 15.50 0.14 -22.61
N GLY A 121 15.49 -1.02 -21.93
CA GLY A 121 15.50 -1.21 -20.47
C GLY A 121 14.72 -0.18 -19.65
N ILE A 122 13.54 -0.52 -19.15
CA ILE A 122 12.81 0.39 -18.26
C ILE A 122 13.66 0.72 -17.02
N PHE A 123 13.71 2.00 -16.67
CA PHE A 123 14.31 2.45 -15.43
C PHE A 123 13.26 2.47 -14.33
N VAL A 124 13.50 1.72 -13.26
CA VAL A 124 12.63 1.66 -12.08
C VAL A 124 13.50 1.88 -10.84
N SER A 125 13.21 2.95 -10.12
CA SER A 125 13.77 3.22 -8.79
C SER A 125 12.70 2.95 -7.74
N VAL A 126 13.07 2.26 -6.67
CA VAL A 126 12.17 1.91 -5.57
C VAL A 126 12.70 2.50 -4.29
N ALA A 127 11.86 3.20 -3.54
CA ALA A 127 12.18 3.81 -2.26
C ALA A 127 11.12 3.45 -1.21
N GLY A 128 11.54 3.18 0.03
CA GLY A 128 10.62 3.10 1.16
C GLY A 128 10.38 4.48 1.77
N VAL A 129 9.16 4.71 2.22
CA VAL A 129 8.74 5.97 2.84
C VAL A 129 8.12 5.65 4.20
N PRO A 130 8.90 5.60 5.29
CA PRO A 130 8.38 5.31 6.62
C PRO A 130 7.59 6.51 7.16
N GLY A 131 6.33 6.29 7.52
CA GLY A 131 5.48 7.33 8.10
C GLY A 131 3.99 7.01 7.98
N SER A 132 3.17 7.65 8.82
CA SER A 132 1.72 7.54 8.70
C SER A 132 1.22 8.33 7.48
N PHE A 133 0.45 7.67 6.62
CA PHE A 133 -0.24 8.32 5.50
C PHE A 133 -1.39 9.25 5.93
N TYR A 134 -1.70 9.34 7.24
CA TYR A 134 -2.56 10.39 7.77
C TYR A 134 -1.84 11.74 7.89
N GLY A 135 -0.51 11.75 7.76
CA GLY A 135 0.30 12.94 7.63
C GLY A 135 0.79 13.17 6.19
N ARG A 136 1.52 14.27 5.97
CA ARG A 136 2.18 14.53 4.69
C ARG A 136 3.43 13.67 4.57
N LEU A 137 3.47 12.83 3.53
CA LEU A 137 4.62 11.97 3.20
C LEU A 137 5.44 12.49 2.03
N PHE A 138 4.81 13.24 1.11
CA PHE A 138 5.41 13.66 -0.15
C PHE A 138 5.30 15.18 -0.35
N PRO A 139 6.21 15.80 -1.12
CA PRO A 139 6.04 17.15 -1.60
C PRO A 139 4.75 17.33 -2.41
N SER A 140 4.31 18.57 -2.55
CA SER A 140 3.16 18.87 -3.43
C SER A 140 3.49 18.52 -4.88
N SER A 141 2.52 17.94 -5.60
CA SER A 141 2.61 17.62 -7.03
C SER A 141 3.74 16.66 -7.43
N SER A 142 4.18 15.78 -6.52
CA SER A 142 5.26 14.81 -6.80
C SER A 142 4.80 13.40 -7.17
N LEU A 143 3.51 13.10 -7.08
CA LEU A 143 2.95 11.77 -7.35
C LEU A 143 1.99 11.82 -8.53
N HIS A 144 2.05 10.79 -9.38
CA HIS A 144 1.21 10.64 -10.56
C HIS A 144 0.11 9.59 -10.34
N PHE A 145 0.40 8.56 -9.55
CA PHE A 145 -0.56 7.51 -9.22
C PHE A 145 -0.35 7.03 -7.78
N ILE A 146 -1.45 6.76 -7.08
CA ILE A 146 -1.44 6.32 -5.69
C ILE A 146 -2.38 5.12 -5.55
N THR A 147 -1.89 4.05 -4.93
CA THR A 147 -2.68 2.90 -4.50
C THR A 147 -2.71 2.81 -2.98
N SER A 148 -3.76 2.20 -2.47
CA SER A 148 -3.90 1.90 -1.04
C SER A 148 -4.89 0.76 -0.91
N PHE A 149 -4.41 -0.43 -0.57
CA PHE A 149 -5.23 -1.63 -0.46
C PHE A 149 -5.20 -2.16 0.96
N ALA A 150 -6.38 -2.41 1.53
CA ALA A 150 -6.55 -2.98 2.86
C ALA A 150 -5.72 -2.27 3.97
N SER A 151 -5.56 -0.95 3.88
CA SER A 151 -4.81 -0.15 4.86
C SER A 151 -5.60 1.02 5.44
N LEU A 152 -6.49 1.65 4.67
CA LEU A 152 -7.29 2.81 5.13
C LEU A 152 -8.27 2.53 6.28
N HIS A 153 -8.59 1.26 6.55
CA HIS A 153 -9.48 0.89 7.66
C HIS A 153 -8.78 0.96 9.02
N TRP A 154 -7.44 1.07 9.06
CA TRP A 154 -6.67 1.20 10.30
C TRP A 154 -6.66 2.64 10.78
N LEU A 155 -7.47 2.94 11.79
CA LEU A 155 -7.54 4.27 12.39
C LEU A 155 -6.18 4.74 12.93
N SER A 156 -5.97 6.07 12.93
CA SER A 156 -4.77 6.70 13.49
C SER A 156 -4.60 6.45 14.99
N GLN A 157 -5.70 6.20 15.68
CA GLN A 157 -5.75 5.91 17.12
C GLN A 157 -7.05 5.17 17.46
N VAL A 158 -7.08 4.58 18.65
CA VAL A 158 -8.34 4.09 19.24
C VAL A 158 -9.28 5.30 19.45
N PRO A 159 -10.57 5.20 19.10
CA PRO A 159 -11.51 6.30 19.28
C PRO A 159 -11.52 6.84 20.72
N ALA A 160 -11.58 8.17 20.84
CA ALA A 160 -11.67 8.82 22.13
C ALA A 160 -13.03 8.54 22.78
N GLY A 161 -13.08 8.56 24.12
CA GLY A 161 -14.33 8.41 24.85
C GLY A 161 -14.94 7.00 24.79
N LEU A 162 -14.12 5.96 24.57
CA LEU A 162 -14.51 4.56 24.76
C LEU A 162 -14.41 4.08 26.22
N LEU A 163 -14.08 4.99 27.14
CA LEU A 163 -14.12 4.79 28.58
C LEU A 163 -15.18 5.70 29.20
N ASN A 164 -15.99 5.16 30.10
CA ASN A 164 -16.95 5.89 30.91
C ASN A 164 -16.61 5.70 32.39
N MET A 165 -16.18 6.77 33.07
CA MET A 165 -15.77 6.71 34.48
C MET A 165 -14.71 5.64 34.78
N GLY A 166 -13.78 5.42 33.84
CA GLY A 166 -12.73 4.39 33.94
C GLY A 166 -13.13 3.00 33.45
N GLU A 167 -14.42 2.76 33.19
CA GLU A 167 -14.93 1.48 32.70
C GLU A 167 -15.01 1.46 31.16
N PRO A 168 -14.66 0.36 30.49
CA PRO A 168 -14.86 0.21 29.05
C PRO A 168 -16.34 0.36 28.68
N LEU A 169 -16.65 1.21 27.71
CA LEU A 169 -17.99 1.32 27.11
C LEU A 169 -18.32 0.08 26.28
N ASN A 170 -17.33 -0.50 25.62
CA ASN A 170 -17.51 -1.67 24.75
C ASN A 170 -17.12 -2.98 25.46
N LYS A 171 -17.78 -3.28 26.60
CA LYS A 171 -17.43 -4.43 27.43
C LYS A 171 -17.53 -5.75 26.66
N GLY A 172 -16.49 -6.57 26.73
CA GLY A 172 -16.43 -7.89 26.09
C GLY A 172 -16.14 -7.87 24.59
N ASN A 173 -15.97 -6.69 23.98
CA ASN A 173 -15.65 -6.56 22.56
C ASN A 173 -14.34 -5.78 22.37
N VAL A 174 -13.62 -6.09 21.29
CA VAL A 174 -12.37 -5.40 20.90
C VAL A 174 -12.56 -4.43 19.72
N TYR A 175 -13.74 -4.45 19.10
CA TYR A 175 -14.16 -3.60 17.98
C TYR A 175 -15.69 -3.42 18.01
N THR A 176 -16.25 -2.63 17.09
CA THR A 176 -17.71 -2.57 16.93
C THR A 176 -18.28 -3.94 16.58
N SER A 177 -19.36 -4.32 17.25
CA SER A 177 -20.08 -5.57 17.07
C SER A 177 -21.60 -5.32 17.17
N PRO A 178 -22.45 -6.29 16.77
CA PRO A 178 -23.90 -6.15 16.95
C PRO A 178 -24.35 -5.96 18.41
N THR A 179 -23.50 -6.31 19.39
CA THR A 179 -23.77 -6.12 20.83
C THR A 179 -23.18 -4.81 21.38
N SER A 180 -22.46 -4.05 20.56
CA SER A 180 -21.86 -2.78 20.98
C SER A 180 -22.93 -1.70 21.18
N PRO A 181 -22.81 -0.85 22.22
CA PRO A 181 -23.68 0.31 22.37
C PRO A 181 -23.61 1.24 21.14
N PRO A 182 -24.70 1.91 20.74
CA PRO A 182 -24.70 2.84 19.60
C PRO A 182 -23.66 3.96 19.71
N SER A 183 -23.36 4.41 20.94
CA SER A 183 -22.32 5.40 21.20
C SER A 183 -20.93 4.91 20.76
N VAL A 184 -20.61 3.61 20.93
CA VAL A 184 -19.34 3.04 20.48
C VAL A 184 -19.24 3.09 18.96
N VAL A 185 -20.30 2.68 18.25
CA VAL A 185 -20.32 2.71 16.78
C VAL A 185 -20.11 4.12 16.25
N THR A 186 -20.77 5.10 16.86
CA THR A 186 -20.63 6.52 16.50
C THR A 186 -19.19 6.99 16.67
N ARG A 187 -18.51 6.62 17.77
CA ARG A 187 -17.11 6.99 18.01
C ARG A 187 -16.14 6.40 16.99
N TYR A 188 -16.39 5.20 16.48
CA TYR A 188 -15.55 4.60 15.43
C TYR A 188 -15.75 5.24 14.05
N PHE A 189 -16.87 5.95 13.86
CA PHE A 189 -17.17 6.65 12.61
C PHE A 189 -16.62 8.08 12.57
N GLU A 190 -16.48 8.74 13.72
CA GLU A 190 -15.86 10.07 13.89
C GLU A 190 -14.36 10.07 13.56
#